data_AF-A0A2M7PTI8-F1
#
_entry.id   AF-A0A2M7PTI8-F1
#
_cell.length_a   1.000
_cell.length_b   1.000
_cell.length_c   1.000
_cell.angle_alpha   90.00
_cell.angle_beta   90.00
_cell.angle_gamma   90.00
#
_symmetry.space_group_name_H-M   'P 1'
#
loop_
_entity.id
_entity.type
_entity.pdbx_description
1 polymer ?
#
loop_
_entity_poly.entity_id
_entity_poly.type
_entity_poly.pdbx_seq_one_letter_code
_entity_poly.pdbx_strand_id
1 'polypeptide(L)'
;MNSHFIKDCLSHETFVVIKPTAKIIWLGGNPVLITFKKHINNENIQMVSMIFHGKKKSFEVVLDETRSRWLVGFLEKASIYQSEILTFAEMKSDYERQFDNFELFWYSKPMDILRGNGLLVL
;
A
#
# COMPACT_ATOMS: atom_id res chain seq x y z
N MET A 1 -6.88 44.17 3.37
CA MET A 1 -6.08 43.00 2.98
C MET A 1 -6.88 41.76 3.38
N ASN A 2 -7.33 40.97 2.40
CA ASN A 2 -8.43 40.01 2.54
C ASN A 2 -8.11 38.85 3.51
N SER A 3 -8.93 38.73 4.55
CA SER A 3 -8.87 37.69 5.59
C SER A 3 -9.79 36.50 5.25
N HIS A 4 -9.53 35.79 4.16
CA HIS A 4 -10.31 34.60 3.78
C HIS A 4 -9.46 33.49 3.14
N PHE A 5 -8.30 33.16 3.71
CA PHE A 5 -7.46 32.05 3.18
C PHE A 5 -7.67 30.70 3.90
N ILE A 6 -8.47 30.64 4.97
CA ILE A 6 -8.67 29.42 5.79
C ILE A 6 -10.03 28.75 5.51
N LYS A 7 -10.87 29.31 4.63
CA LYS A 7 -12.24 28.81 4.46
C LYS A 7 -12.35 27.60 3.51
N ASP A 8 -11.38 27.39 2.62
CA ASP A 8 -11.37 26.24 1.70
C ASP A 8 -10.64 25.01 2.26
N CYS A 9 -10.01 25.09 3.43
CA CYS A 9 -9.38 23.95 4.08
C CYS A 9 -10.36 23.04 4.87
N LEU A 10 -11.68 23.21 4.70
CA LEU A 10 -12.69 22.45 5.43
C LEU A 10 -13.61 21.62 4.52
N SER A 11 -13.38 21.60 3.21
CA SER A 11 -13.98 20.64 2.28
C SER A 11 -13.28 19.27 2.33
N HIS A 12 -12.62 18.96 3.45
CA HIS A 12 -11.69 17.85 3.56
C HIS A 12 -12.46 16.54 3.70
N GLU A 13 -12.26 15.67 2.71
CA GLU A 13 -12.48 14.23 2.81
C GLU A 13 -12.03 13.78 4.20
N THR A 14 -12.98 13.32 5.03
CA THR A 14 -12.68 12.80 6.35
C THR A 14 -11.63 11.70 6.23
N PHE A 15 -10.39 11.98 6.64
CA PHE A 15 -9.37 10.96 6.79
C PHE A 15 -9.91 9.92 7.77
N VAL A 16 -10.23 8.74 7.26
CA VAL A 16 -10.74 7.64 8.08
C VAL A 16 -9.59 7.17 8.96
N VAL A 17 -9.66 7.49 10.25
CA VAL A 17 -8.71 6.98 11.23
C VAL A 17 -8.93 5.47 11.38
N ILE A 18 -7.97 4.68 10.88
CA ILE A 18 -8.02 3.23 10.99
C ILE A 18 -7.61 2.84 12.41
N LYS A 19 -8.42 1.99 13.05
CA LYS A 19 -8.10 1.46 14.37
C LYS A 19 -6.84 0.60 14.29
N PRO A 20 -5.90 0.71 15.24
CA PRO A 20 -4.71 -0.15 15.28
C PRO A 20 -5.06 -1.66 15.28
N THR A 21 -6.19 -2.03 15.86
CA THR A 21 -6.69 -3.42 15.93
C THR A 21 -7.44 -3.88 14.67
N ALA A 22 -7.59 -3.02 13.66
CA ALA A 22 -8.25 -3.39 12.42
C ALA A 22 -7.47 -4.52 11.73
N LYS A 23 -8.16 -5.54 11.25
CA LYS A 23 -7.57 -6.71 10.60
C LYS A 23 -7.20 -6.38 9.16
N ILE A 24 -6.02 -6.81 8.74
CA ILE A 24 -5.52 -6.67 7.37
C ILE A 24 -5.56 -8.03 6.70
N ILE A 25 -6.36 -8.14 5.63
CA ILE A 25 -6.60 -9.41 4.94
C ILE A 25 -6.41 -9.24 3.44
N TRP A 26 -5.62 -10.11 2.82
CA TRP A 26 -5.41 -10.16 1.38
C TRP A 26 -6.19 -11.30 0.73
N LEU A 27 -7.07 -10.97 -0.21
CA LEU A 27 -7.89 -11.94 -0.95
C LEU A 27 -7.25 -12.44 -2.26
N GLY A 28 -6.21 -11.76 -2.74
CA GLY A 28 -5.59 -12.06 -4.03
C GLY A 28 -4.50 -13.12 -3.95
N GLY A 29 -4.01 -13.53 -5.13
CA GLY A 29 -2.85 -14.42 -5.25
C GLY A 29 -1.53 -13.66 -5.27
N ASN A 30 -0.44 -14.41 -5.41
CA ASN A 30 0.91 -13.85 -5.59
C ASN A 30 1.04 -13.16 -6.96
N PRO A 31 1.69 -12.00 -7.03
CA PRO A 31 1.89 -11.29 -8.29
C PRO A 31 3.04 -11.88 -9.12
N VAL A 32 3.02 -11.60 -10.42
CA VAL A 32 4.19 -11.70 -11.29
C VAL A 32 5.03 -10.44 -11.13
N LEU A 33 6.35 -10.60 -10.97
CA LEU A 33 7.27 -9.49 -10.74
C LEU A 33 8.07 -9.16 -12.00
N ILE A 34 8.09 -7.89 -12.39
CA ILE A 34 8.90 -7.37 -13.49
C ILE A 34 9.74 -6.20 -12.99
N THR A 35 11.06 -6.37 -12.98
CA THR A 35 12.00 -5.33 -12.54
C THR A 35 12.41 -4.43 -13.71
N PHE A 36 12.45 -3.11 -13.47
CA PHE A 36 12.93 -2.14 -14.43
C PHE A 36 13.61 -0.95 -13.74
N LYS A 37 14.33 -0.12 -14.50
CA LYS A 37 14.98 1.09 -13.98
C LYS A 37 14.20 2.32 -14.40
N LYS A 38 13.98 3.23 -13.48
CA LYS A 38 13.38 4.55 -13.75
C LYS A 38 14.36 5.64 -13.34
N HIS A 39 14.59 6.59 -14.24
CA HIS A 39 15.42 7.75 -13.95
C HIS A 39 14.57 8.81 -13.22
N ILE A 40 14.88 9.09 -11.97
CA ILE A 40 14.19 10.07 -11.11
C ILE A 40 15.25 10.92 -10.43
N ASN A 41 15.14 12.25 -10.51
CA ASN A 41 16.06 13.19 -9.86
C ASN A 41 17.56 12.90 -10.11
N ASN A 42 17.92 12.61 -11.36
CA ASN A 42 19.29 12.25 -11.77
C ASN A 42 19.83 10.92 -11.22
N GLU A 43 18.97 10.10 -10.62
CA GLU A 43 19.33 8.78 -10.12
C GLU A 43 18.53 7.69 -10.83
N ASN A 44 19.15 6.54 -11.02
CA ASN A 44 18.47 5.35 -11.53
C ASN A 44 17.91 4.56 -10.35
N ILE A 45 16.59 4.61 -10.17
CA ILE A 45 15.89 3.87 -9.13
C ILE A 45 15.41 2.55 -9.71
N GLN A 46 15.69 1.45 -9.00
CA GLN A 46 15.19 0.13 -9.34
C GLN A 46 13.73 0.02 -8.88
N MET A 47 12.85 -0.19 -9.85
CA MET A 47 11.41 -0.31 -9.66
C MET A 47 10.98 -1.74 -9.98
N VAL A 48 9.88 -2.18 -9.36
CA VAL A 48 9.27 -3.48 -9.63
C VAL A 48 7.79 -3.26 -9.92
N SER A 49 7.35 -3.80 -11.04
CA SER A 49 5.95 -3.96 -11.40
C SER A 49 5.44 -5.30 -10.86
N MET A 50 4.45 -5.24 -9.98
CA MET A 50 3.75 -6.39 -9.41
C MET A 50 2.40 -6.54 -10.12
N ILE A 51 2.29 -7.55 -10.98
CA ILE A 51 1.09 -7.81 -11.77
C ILE A 51 0.28 -8.91 -11.08
N PHE A 52 -0.89 -8.54 -10.58
CA PHE A 52 -1.80 -9.45 -9.89
C PHE A 52 -2.88 -9.92 -10.85
N HIS A 53 -3.13 -11.22 -10.89
CA HIS A 53 -4.17 -11.83 -11.71
C HIS A 53 -5.44 -12.06 -10.88
N GLY A 54 -6.44 -11.21 -11.05
CA GLY A 54 -7.78 -11.41 -10.50
C GLY A 54 -8.65 -12.27 -11.41
N LYS A 55 -9.78 -12.79 -10.88
CA LYS A 55 -10.72 -13.63 -11.65
C LYS A 55 -11.31 -12.93 -12.88
N LYS A 56 -11.46 -11.59 -12.84
CA LYS A 56 -12.07 -10.79 -13.89
C LYS A 56 -11.07 -9.94 -14.67
N LYS A 57 -10.09 -9.37 -13.98
CA LYS A 57 -9.08 -8.47 -14.54
C LYS A 57 -7.78 -8.62 -13.76
N SER A 58 -6.68 -8.42 -14.46
CA SER A 58 -5.39 -8.16 -13.82
C SER A 58 -5.26 -6.68 -13.48
N PHE A 59 -4.45 -6.38 -12.47
CA PHE A 59 -4.07 -5.01 -12.11
C PHE A 59 -2.59 -4.98 -11.73
N GLU A 60 -2.02 -3.78 -11.78
CA GLU A 60 -0.59 -3.56 -11.57
C GLU A 60 -0.36 -2.62 -10.41
N VAL A 61 0.63 -2.95 -9.59
CA VAL A 61 1.15 -2.10 -8.51
C VAL A 61 2.64 -1.93 -8.74
N VAL A 62 3.12 -0.69 -8.77
CA VAL A 62 4.53 -0.38 -9.02
C VAL A 62 5.10 0.33 -7.80
N LEU A 63 6.19 -0.20 -7.26
CA LEU A 63 6.95 0.39 -6.16
C LEU A 63 8.45 0.26 -6.42
N ASP A 64 9.27 0.92 -5.60
CA ASP A 64 10.70 0.61 -5.59
C ASP A 64 10.94 -0.83 -5.17
N GLU A 65 12.12 -1.34 -5.49
CA GLU A 65 12.45 -2.74 -5.31
C GLU A 65 12.34 -3.23 -3.85
N THR A 66 12.79 -2.41 -2.90
CA THR A 66 12.79 -2.77 -1.47
C THR A 66 11.38 -2.83 -0.91
N ARG A 67 10.54 -1.83 -1.20
CA ARG A 67 9.14 -1.81 -0.78
C ARG A 67 8.32 -2.89 -1.48
N SER A 68 8.63 -3.19 -2.74
CA SER A 68 7.96 -4.27 -3.49
C SER A 68 8.21 -5.63 -2.85
N ARG A 69 9.47 -5.93 -2.51
CA ARG A 69 9.81 -7.18 -1.80
C ARG A 69 9.10 -7.28 -0.45
N TRP A 70 9.12 -6.21 0.33
CA TRP A 70 8.41 -6.17 1.60
C TRP A 70 6.92 -6.42 1.43
N LEU A 71 6.28 -5.72 0.48
CA LEU A 71 4.84 -5.80 0.27
C LEU A 71 4.40 -7.20 -0.19
N VAL A 72 5.15 -7.84 -1.08
CA VAL A 72 4.86 -9.22 -1.49
C VAL A 72 4.92 -10.17 -0.29
N GLY A 73 5.99 -10.10 0.52
CA GLY A 73 6.11 -10.94 1.72
C GLY A 73 5.04 -10.64 2.76
N PHE A 74 4.63 -9.38 2.91
CA PHE A 74 3.55 -9.01 3.81
C PHE A 74 2.18 -9.55 3.31
N LEU A 75 1.88 -9.40 2.03
CA LEU A 75 0.62 -9.89 1.44
C LEU A 75 0.49 -11.41 1.50
N GLU A 76 1.61 -12.14 1.40
CA GLU A 76 1.63 -13.59 1.60
C GLU A 76 1.20 -13.97 3.02
N LYS A 77 1.73 -13.27 4.04
CA LYS A 77 1.33 -13.48 5.44
C LYS A 77 -0.10 -13.05 5.74
N ALA A 78 -0.56 -11.96 5.11
CA ALA A 78 -1.92 -11.43 5.27
C ALA A 78 -2.96 -12.21 4.44
N SER A 79 -2.55 -13.21 3.68
CA SER A 79 -3.42 -13.98 2.81
C SER A 79 -4.48 -14.74 3.58
N ILE A 80 -5.69 -14.86 3.01
CA ILE A 80 -6.76 -15.72 3.56
C ILE A 80 -6.40 -17.21 3.64
N TYR A 81 -5.33 -17.62 2.98
CA TYR A 81 -4.82 -19.00 3.06
C TYR A 81 -3.93 -19.22 4.28
N GLN A 82 -3.54 -18.15 4.98
CA GLN A 82 -2.76 -18.21 6.21
C GLN A 82 -3.67 -18.27 7.44
N SER A 83 -3.24 -18.97 8.49
CA SER A 83 -3.99 -19.13 9.73
C SER A 83 -3.95 -17.89 10.63
N GLU A 84 -2.92 -17.06 10.48
CA GLU A 84 -2.70 -15.86 11.28
C GLU A 84 -3.47 -14.67 10.69
N ILE A 85 -4.05 -13.86 11.57
CA ILE A 85 -4.74 -12.63 11.19
C ILE A 85 -3.90 -11.45 11.68
N LEU A 86 -3.32 -10.71 10.73
CA LEU A 86 -2.53 -9.54 11.03
C LEU A 86 -3.41 -8.31 11.26
N THR A 87 -2.95 -7.42 12.13
CA THR A 87 -3.58 -6.14 12.43
C THR A 87 -2.87 -4.98 11.74
N PHE A 88 -3.54 -3.84 11.66
CA PHE A 88 -2.99 -2.61 11.12
C PHE A 88 -1.77 -2.14 11.92
N ALA A 89 -1.80 -2.30 13.25
CA ALA A 89 -0.66 -2.00 14.12
C ALA A 89 0.56 -2.88 13.79
N GLU A 90 0.35 -4.17 13.56
CA GLU A 90 1.42 -5.11 13.20
C GLU A 90 1.99 -4.80 11.82
N MET A 91 1.14 -4.52 10.82
CA MET A 91 1.58 -4.08 9.50
C MET A 91 2.44 -2.81 9.59
N LYS A 92 1.94 -1.81 10.33
CA LYS A 92 2.65 -0.55 10.53
C LYS A 92 4.00 -0.80 11.20
N SER A 93 4.03 -1.56 12.29
CA SER A 93 5.28 -1.88 12.99
C SER A 93 6.26 -2.67 12.12
N ASP A 94 5.79 -3.61 11.29
CA ASP A 94 6.65 -4.39 10.39
C ASP A 94 7.26 -3.51 9.29
N TYR A 95 6.48 -2.57 8.74
CA TYR A 95 6.95 -1.57 7.78
C TYR A 95 7.99 -0.64 8.39
N GLU A 96 7.69 -0.07 9.57
CA GLU A 96 8.51 0.93 10.25
C GLU A 96 9.85 0.38 10.78
N ARG A 97 10.02 -0.94 10.81
CA ARG A 97 11.34 -1.56 11.06
C ARG A 97 12.32 -1.38 9.90
N GLN A 98 11.82 -1.12 8.69
CA GLN A 98 12.63 -1.09 7.48
C GLN A 98 12.55 0.25 6.74
N PHE A 99 11.46 1.00 6.92
CA PHE A 99 11.18 2.22 6.15
C PHE A 99 10.52 3.29 7.03
N ASP A 100 10.74 4.55 6.67
CA ASP A 100 10.05 5.68 7.32
C ASP A 100 8.73 6.02 6.62
N ASN A 101 7.91 6.84 7.30
CA ASN A 101 6.70 7.47 6.75
C ASN A 101 5.64 6.46 6.27
N PHE A 102 5.21 5.56 7.16
CA PHE A 102 4.19 4.56 6.85
C PHE A 102 2.90 5.18 6.29
N GLU A 103 2.44 6.31 6.82
CA GLU A 103 1.22 6.99 6.36
C GLU A 103 1.31 7.37 4.87
N LEU A 104 2.47 7.87 4.42
CA LEU A 104 2.67 8.23 3.02
C LEU A 104 2.57 7.01 2.12
N PHE A 105 3.14 5.88 2.56
CA PHE A 105 3.02 4.61 1.84
C PHE A 105 1.58 4.08 1.86
N TRP A 106 0.94 4.08 3.03
CA TRP A 106 -0.39 3.54 3.23
C TRP A 106 -1.46 4.29 2.42
N TYR A 107 -1.39 5.62 2.36
CA TYR A 107 -2.31 6.45 1.56
C TYR A 107 -1.82 6.68 0.12
N SER A 108 -0.87 5.88 -0.36
CA SER A 108 -0.38 5.98 -1.74
C SER A 108 -1.32 5.28 -2.73
N LYS A 109 -1.30 5.76 -3.98
CA LYS A 109 -2.04 5.15 -5.10
C LYS A 109 -1.80 3.62 -5.25
N PRO A 110 -0.56 3.09 -5.14
CA PRO A 110 -0.31 1.65 -5.05
C PRO A 110 -1.20 0.90 -4.05
N MET A 111 -1.37 1.44 -2.85
CA MET A 111 -2.16 0.81 -1.80
C MET A 111 -3.67 0.96 -2.04
N ASP A 112 -4.12 2.06 -2.64
CA ASP A 112 -5.52 2.21 -3.05
C ASP A 112 -5.93 1.21 -4.14
N ILE A 113 -5.03 0.94 -5.09
CA ILE A 113 -5.23 -0.11 -6.10
C ILE A 113 -5.41 -1.46 -5.40
N LEU A 114 -4.56 -1.79 -4.41
CA LEU A 114 -4.71 -3.03 -3.65
C LEU A 114 -6.04 -3.10 -2.89
N ARG A 115 -6.45 -2.02 -2.22
CA ARG A 115 -7.75 -1.97 -1.52
C ARG A 115 -8.92 -2.17 -2.47
N GLY A 116 -8.88 -1.54 -3.64
CA GLY A 116 -9.88 -1.72 -4.69
C GLY A 116 -9.92 -3.13 -5.29
N ASN A 117 -8.89 -3.95 -5.06
CA ASN A 117 -8.73 -5.27 -5.67
C ASN A 117 -8.50 -6.42 -4.67
N GLY A 118 -8.82 -6.22 -3.38
CA GLY A 118 -8.90 -7.33 -2.42
C GLY A 118 -8.07 -7.19 -1.14
N LEU A 119 -7.48 -6.02 -0.87
CA LEU A 119 -6.88 -5.73 0.44
C LEU A 119 -7.95 -5.14 1.36
N LEU A 120 -8.39 -5.93 2.33
CA LEU A 120 -9.43 -5.55 3.27
C LEU A 120 -8.83 -4.99 4.57
N VAL A 121 -9.55 -4.04 5.15
CA VAL A 121 -9.28 -3.44 6.47
C VAL A 121 -10.57 -3.53 7.27
N LEU A 122 -10.62 -4.38 8.31
CA LEU A 122 -11.85 -4.76 9.02
C LEU A 122 -11.81 -4.49 10.52
#